data_AF-A0A0Q9NN92-F1
#
_entry.id   AF-A0A0Q9NN92-F1
#
_cell.length_a   1.000
_cell.length_b   1.000
_cell.length_c   1.000
_cell.angle_alpha   90.00
_cell.angle_beta   90.00
_cell.angle_gamma   90.00
#
_symmetry.space_group_name_H-M   'P 1'
#
loop_
_entity.id
_entity.type
_entity.pdbx_description
1 polymer ?
#
loop_
_entity_poly.entity_id
_entity_poly.type
_entity_poly.pdbx_seq_one_letter_code
_entity_poly.pdbx_strand_id
1 'polypeptide(L)'
;MDDPRTVKPAEAGSGPTTGESRQPSARDLDVLSRQLGRPVRDVVEIPARCVCGNPLVAATSPRLSNGTPFPTTYYLTHPVITSAVSRLEADGLMNAMNDRLGADTALAADYRAAHEAYLQARAEIGARAGVGAVPEIDGISAGGMPSRVKCLHVLVGHSLAAGPGVNPLGDEAIAGISEWWTRDRCYCDGAWDTAGEAPSRDLSRHGPQGLPEIVGRPAPVRKNRAADGAAGTKGSGQ
;
A
#
# COMPACT_ATOMS: atom_id res chain seq x y z
N MET A 1 49.67 -33.40 28.44
CA MET A 1 48.36 -33.36 29.14
C MET A 1 47.71 -32.09 28.66
N ASP A 2 47.08 -32.22 27.51
CA ASP A 2 46.56 -31.21 26.63
C ASP A 2 45.24 -30.59 27.17
N ASP A 3 45.10 -29.27 27.00
CA ASP A 3 44.02 -28.61 26.23
C ASP A 3 43.61 -27.23 26.83
N PRO A 4 43.87 -26.11 26.13
CA PRO A 4 43.36 -24.79 26.46
C PRO A 4 41.87 -24.63 26.10
N ARG A 5 41.06 -24.19 27.07
CA ARG A 5 39.62 -23.92 26.87
C ARG A 5 39.41 -22.82 25.83
N THR A 6 39.01 -23.27 24.65
CA THR A 6 38.57 -22.51 23.48
C THR A 6 37.33 -21.66 23.84
N VAL A 7 37.42 -20.35 23.63
CA VAL A 7 36.26 -19.45 23.62
C VAL A 7 35.53 -19.66 22.29
N LYS A 8 34.30 -20.18 22.36
CA LYS A 8 33.39 -20.22 21.20
C LYS A 8 32.89 -18.80 20.90
N PRO A 9 32.98 -18.29 19.66
CA PRO A 9 32.30 -17.08 19.26
C PRO A 9 30.78 -17.35 19.19
N ALA A 10 29.98 -16.53 19.87
CA ALA A 10 28.53 -16.53 19.69
C ALA A 10 28.21 -15.91 18.31
N GLU A 11 27.36 -16.62 17.59
CA GLU A 11 27.15 -16.49 16.15
C GLU A 11 26.54 -15.14 15.75
N ALA A 12 27.02 -14.64 14.62
CA ALA A 12 26.49 -13.47 13.94
C ALA A 12 24.98 -13.65 13.67
N GLY A 13 24.20 -12.64 14.05
CA GLY A 13 22.77 -12.58 13.79
C GLY A 13 22.46 -12.81 12.31
N SER A 14 21.73 -13.88 12.04
CA SER A 14 21.25 -14.25 10.73
C SER A 14 20.36 -13.13 10.17
N GLY A 15 20.78 -12.52 9.06
CA GLY A 15 19.96 -11.56 8.31
C GLY A 15 18.66 -12.20 7.78
N PRO A 16 17.69 -11.38 7.37
CA PRO A 16 16.37 -11.86 6.96
C PRO A 16 16.46 -12.77 5.73
N THR A 17 15.89 -13.97 5.88
CA THR A 17 15.84 -15.03 4.87
C THR A 17 14.94 -14.66 3.70
N THR A 18 15.55 -14.35 2.56
CA THR A 18 14.93 -14.42 1.22
C THR A 18 14.56 -15.88 0.92
N GLY A 19 13.34 -16.30 1.25
CA GLY A 19 12.89 -17.67 0.96
C GLY A 19 11.51 -18.08 1.47
N GLU A 20 10.69 -17.18 2.03
CA GLU A 20 9.33 -17.56 2.42
C GLU A 20 8.39 -17.64 1.21
N SER A 21 7.57 -18.69 1.19
CA SER A 21 6.57 -18.90 0.14
C SER A 21 5.61 -17.73 0.03
N ARG A 22 5.40 -17.26 -1.21
CA ARG A 22 4.34 -16.29 -1.55
C ARG A 22 2.96 -16.92 -1.54
N GLN A 23 2.85 -18.25 -1.46
CA GLN A 23 1.55 -18.92 -1.39
C GLN A 23 0.87 -18.62 -0.04
N PRO A 24 -0.42 -18.22 -0.01
CA PRO A 24 -1.13 -17.99 1.23
C PRO A 24 -1.42 -19.31 1.96
N SER A 25 -1.11 -19.36 3.25
CA SER A 25 -1.57 -20.42 4.16
C SER A 25 -2.93 -20.05 4.78
N ALA A 26 -3.62 -21.02 5.38
CA ALA A 26 -4.85 -20.74 6.14
C ALA A 26 -4.61 -19.72 7.27
N ARG A 27 -3.45 -19.82 7.95
CA ARG A 27 -3.04 -18.85 8.97
C ARG A 27 -2.87 -17.44 8.39
N ASP A 28 -2.33 -17.31 7.18
CA ASP A 28 -2.19 -16.00 6.53
C ASP A 28 -3.57 -15.37 6.31
N LEU A 29 -4.56 -16.15 5.85
CA LEU A 29 -5.91 -15.66 5.62
C LEU A 29 -6.61 -15.22 6.92
N ASP A 30 -6.42 -15.96 8.02
CA ASP A 30 -6.93 -15.59 9.34
C ASP A 30 -6.29 -14.29 9.85
N VAL A 31 -4.97 -14.17 9.72
CA VAL A 31 -4.24 -12.97 10.13
C VAL A 31 -4.67 -11.77 9.28
N LEU A 32 -4.74 -11.90 7.96
CA LEU A 32 -5.23 -10.85 7.08
C LEU A 32 -6.65 -10.42 7.45
N SER A 33 -7.52 -11.39 7.77
CA SER A 33 -8.91 -11.09 8.13
C SER A 33 -9.00 -10.31 9.45
N ARG A 34 -8.17 -10.66 10.45
CA ARG A 34 -8.05 -9.94 11.72
C ARG A 34 -7.47 -8.54 11.53
N GLN A 35 -6.41 -8.41 10.74
CA GLN A 35 -5.80 -7.12 10.40
C GLN A 35 -6.78 -6.17 9.69
N LEU A 36 -7.64 -6.71 8.81
CA LEU A 36 -8.66 -5.96 8.07
C LEU A 36 -9.96 -5.73 8.85
N GLY A 37 -10.17 -6.44 9.96
CA GLY A 37 -11.43 -6.46 10.70
C GLY A 37 -12.61 -7.06 9.92
N ARG A 38 -12.35 -7.84 8.87
CA ARG A 38 -13.35 -8.50 8.01
C ARG A 38 -12.72 -9.69 7.28
N PRO A 39 -13.50 -10.67 6.78
CA PRO A 39 -12.95 -11.73 5.95
C PRO A 39 -12.14 -11.18 4.78
N VAL A 40 -10.93 -11.69 4.59
CA VAL A 40 -10.14 -11.40 3.39
C VAL A 40 -10.74 -12.14 2.19
N ARG A 41 -10.62 -11.56 0.99
CA ARG A 41 -11.28 -12.08 -0.22
C ARG A 41 -10.24 -12.43 -1.27
N ASP A 42 -10.42 -13.59 -1.91
CA ASP A 42 -9.74 -14.02 -3.13
C ASP A 42 -8.22 -13.70 -3.17
N VAL A 43 -7.53 -13.95 -2.04
CA VAL A 43 -6.08 -13.76 -1.92
C VAL A 43 -5.35 -14.83 -2.71
N VAL A 44 -4.47 -14.40 -3.61
CA VAL A 44 -3.70 -15.28 -4.50
C VAL A 44 -2.29 -15.47 -3.97
N GLU A 45 -1.71 -14.44 -3.36
CA GLU A 45 -0.35 -14.47 -2.82
C GLU A 45 -0.16 -13.50 -1.64
N ILE A 46 0.89 -13.76 -0.86
CA ILE A 46 1.44 -12.89 0.18
C ILE A 46 2.78 -12.35 -0.34
N PRO A 47 2.78 -11.21 -1.06
CA PRO A 47 4.00 -10.71 -1.70
C PRO A 47 4.95 -10.00 -0.72
N ALA A 48 4.48 -9.64 0.48
CA ALA A 48 5.32 -9.02 1.51
C ALA A 48 4.96 -9.54 2.90
N ARG A 49 5.99 -9.90 3.67
CA ARG A 49 5.88 -10.42 5.04
C ARG A 49 6.71 -9.58 6.01
N CYS A 50 6.27 -9.54 7.26
CA CYS A 50 7.06 -9.01 8.37
C CYS A 50 8.19 -9.99 8.69
N VAL A 51 9.22 -9.55 9.41
CA VAL A 51 10.32 -10.42 9.89
C VAL A 51 9.85 -11.57 10.79
N CYS A 52 8.62 -11.53 11.31
CA CYS A 52 8.00 -12.63 12.06
C CYS A 52 7.15 -13.58 11.19
N GLY A 53 7.13 -13.39 9.87
CA GLY A 53 6.38 -14.18 8.89
C GLY A 53 4.93 -13.74 8.65
N ASN A 54 4.35 -12.89 9.51
CA ASN A 54 2.98 -12.39 9.32
C ASN A 54 2.86 -11.54 8.04
N PRO A 55 1.72 -11.62 7.32
CA PRO A 55 1.52 -10.86 6.09
C PRO A 55 1.47 -9.35 6.37
N LEU A 56 2.12 -8.58 5.49
CA LEU A 56 2.01 -7.12 5.42
C LEU A 56 1.06 -6.69 4.30
N VAL A 57 1.10 -7.42 3.20
CA VAL A 57 0.37 -7.15 1.97
C VAL A 57 -0.26 -8.44 1.49
N ALA A 58 -1.52 -8.37 1.04
CA ALA A 58 -2.17 -9.42 0.27
C ALA A 58 -2.21 -9.02 -1.21
N ALA A 59 -1.94 -9.94 -2.14
CA ALA A 59 -2.29 -9.74 -3.54
C ALA A 59 -3.59 -10.49 -3.87
N THR A 60 -4.58 -9.74 -4.34
CA THR A 60 -5.95 -10.19 -4.59
C THR A 60 -6.18 -10.43 -6.07
N SER A 61 -7.01 -11.44 -6.38
CA SER A 61 -7.45 -11.72 -7.74
C SER A 61 -8.06 -10.47 -8.40
N PRO A 62 -7.75 -10.19 -9.69
CA PRO A 62 -8.33 -9.06 -10.41
C PRO A 62 -9.84 -9.21 -10.67
N ARG A 63 -10.40 -10.41 -10.47
CA ARG A 63 -11.84 -10.66 -10.41
C ARG A 63 -12.14 -11.52 -9.20
N LEU A 64 -13.03 -11.05 -8.34
CA LEU A 64 -13.46 -11.80 -7.15
C LEU A 64 -14.30 -13.01 -7.56
N SER A 65 -14.41 -14.01 -6.68
CA SER A 65 -15.20 -15.22 -6.89
C SER A 65 -16.69 -14.94 -7.15
N ASN A 66 -17.21 -13.81 -6.70
CA ASN A 66 -18.56 -13.34 -7.00
C ASN A 66 -18.71 -12.63 -8.37
N GLY A 67 -17.65 -12.60 -9.18
CA GLY A 67 -17.61 -11.99 -10.52
C GLY A 67 -17.21 -10.51 -10.54
N THR A 68 -17.12 -9.84 -9.38
CA THR A 68 -16.84 -8.39 -9.32
C THR A 68 -15.40 -8.08 -9.76
N PRO A 69 -15.17 -7.15 -10.72
CA PRO A 69 -13.84 -6.65 -11.04
C PRO A 69 -13.20 -5.97 -9.84
N PHE A 70 -11.93 -6.27 -9.56
CA PHE A 70 -11.22 -5.73 -8.40
C PHE A 70 -9.91 -5.05 -8.82
N PRO A 71 -9.91 -3.72 -9.03
CA PRO A 71 -8.73 -3.01 -9.51
C PRO A 71 -7.61 -2.89 -8.47
N THR A 72 -7.82 -3.24 -7.20
CA THR A 72 -6.75 -3.14 -6.20
C THR A 72 -6.12 -4.51 -5.97
N THR A 73 -5.00 -4.77 -6.63
CA THR A 73 -4.24 -6.01 -6.52
C THR A 73 -3.55 -6.08 -5.16
N TYR A 74 -2.77 -5.07 -4.79
CA TYR A 74 -2.03 -5.05 -3.52
C TYR A 74 -2.80 -4.35 -2.41
N TYR A 75 -3.19 -5.10 -1.39
CA TYR A 75 -3.89 -4.61 -0.20
C TYR A 75 -2.92 -4.57 0.98
N LEU A 76 -2.55 -3.38 1.43
CA LEU A 76 -1.77 -3.18 2.65
C LEU A 76 -2.66 -3.40 3.86
N THR A 77 -2.33 -4.38 4.70
CA THR A 77 -3.23 -4.84 5.78
C THR A 77 -2.69 -4.57 7.18
N HIS A 78 -1.37 -4.52 7.35
CA HIS A 78 -0.76 -4.40 8.68
C HIS A 78 -1.17 -3.10 9.42
N PRO A 79 -1.89 -3.16 10.55
CA PRO A 79 -2.50 -1.99 11.21
C PRO A 79 -1.54 -0.85 11.57
N VAL A 80 -0.32 -1.18 12.00
CA VAL A 80 0.71 -0.15 12.28
C VAL A 80 1.10 0.61 11.02
N ILE A 81 1.28 -0.10 9.89
CA ILE A 81 1.71 0.52 8.63
C ILE A 81 0.55 1.33 8.05
N THR A 82 -0.67 0.78 8.04
CA THR A 82 -1.85 1.51 7.54
C THR A 82 -2.13 2.76 8.36
N SER A 83 -2.00 2.71 9.68
CA SER A 83 -2.12 3.91 10.54
C SER A 83 -1.03 4.94 10.24
N ALA A 84 0.23 4.53 10.09
CA ALA A 84 1.34 5.43 9.77
C ALA A 84 1.16 6.08 8.39
N VAL A 85 0.77 5.31 7.38
CA VAL A 85 0.47 5.82 6.03
C VAL A 85 -0.70 6.80 6.05
N SER A 86 -1.75 6.51 6.83
CA SER A 86 -2.88 7.43 7.00
C SER A 86 -2.46 8.77 7.60
N ARG A 87 -1.44 8.82 8.47
CA ARG A 87 -0.88 10.08 8.99
C ARG A 87 -0.23 10.89 7.87
N LEU A 88 0.62 10.27 7.05
CA LEU A 88 1.22 10.95 5.88
C LEU A 88 0.16 11.48 4.90
N GLU A 89 -0.92 10.71 4.68
CA GLU A 89 -2.04 11.16 3.85
C GLU A 89 -2.72 12.41 4.47
N ALA A 90 -2.95 12.41 5.78
CA ALA A 90 -3.56 13.53 6.51
C ALA A 90 -2.65 14.77 6.55
N ASP A 91 -1.34 14.58 6.63
CA ASP A 91 -0.33 15.65 6.62
C ASP A 91 -0.13 16.26 5.23
N GLY A 92 -0.79 15.73 4.20
CA GLY A 92 -0.86 16.32 2.87
C GLY A 92 0.24 15.88 1.92
N LEU A 93 0.99 14.81 2.23
CA LEU A 93 2.09 14.31 1.39
C LEU A 93 1.63 14.02 -0.05
N MET A 94 0.41 13.51 -0.23
CA MET A 94 -0.14 13.25 -1.57
C MET A 94 -0.26 14.52 -2.43
N ASN A 95 -0.55 15.68 -1.83
CA ASN A 95 -0.63 16.93 -2.59
C ASN A 95 0.76 17.33 -3.11
N ALA A 96 1.78 17.28 -2.24
CA ALA A 96 3.17 17.55 -2.64
C ALA A 96 3.68 16.59 -3.71
N MET A 97 3.34 15.29 -3.61
CA MET A 97 3.67 14.30 -4.64
C MET A 97 2.97 14.59 -5.97
N ASN A 98 1.70 15.00 -5.94
CA ASN A 98 0.96 15.37 -7.15
C ASN A 98 1.53 16.64 -7.83
N ASP A 99 1.91 17.64 -7.04
CA ASP A 99 2.56 18.85 -7.58
C ASP A 99 3.89 18.49 -8.27
N ARG A 100 4.69 17.60 -7.66
CA ARG A 100 5.92 17.09 -8.25
C ARG A 100 5.67 16.28 -9.52
N LEU A 101 4.67 15.40 -9.55
CA LEU A 101 4.31 14.66 -10.77
C LEU A 101 3.95 15.58 -11.94
N GLY A 102 3.39 16.77 -11.66
CA GLY A 102 3.09 17.77 -12.69
C GLY A 102 4.30 18.56 -13.20
N ALA A 103 5.38 18.62 -12.41
CA ALA A 103 6.55 19.46 -12.69
C ALA A 103 7.81 18.68 -13.09
N ASP A 104 7.98 17.46 -12.60
CA ASP A 104 9.16 16.62 -12.80
C ASP A 104 8.85 15.50 -13.80
N THR A 105 9.40 15.65 -15.01
CA THR A 105 9.19 14.70 -16.11
C THR A 105 9.87 13.36 -15.89
N ALA A 106 10.97 13.32 -15.13
CA ALA A 106 11.67 12.07 -14.81
C ALA A 106 10.85 11.27 -13.79
N LEU A 107 10.39 11.92 -12.72
CA LEU A 107 9.49 11.28 -11.74
C LEU A 107 8.20 10.78 -12.39
N ALA A 108 7.61 11.56 -13.31
CA ALA A 108 6.42 11.14 -14.04
C ALA A 108 6.68 9.92 -14.95
N ALA A 109 7.87 9.81 -15.54
CA ALA A 109 8.28 8.65 -16.33
C ALA A 109 8.47 7.41 -15.44
N ASP A 110 9.15 7.55 -14.30
CA ASP A 110 9.36 6.45 -13.35
C ASP A 110 8.04 5.95 -12.75
N TYR A 111 7.13 6.86 -12.41
CA TYR A 111 5.80 6.50 -11.89
C TYR A 111 4.91 5.86 -12.97
N ARG A 112 5.13 6.17 -14.24
CA ARG A 112 4.52 5.44 -15.37
C ARG A 112 5.12 4.04 -15.53
N ALA A 113 6.43 3.87 -15.37
CA ALA A 113 7.03 2.54 -15.35
C ALA A 113 6.48 1.69 -14.19
N ALA A 114 6.26 2.29 -13.02
CA ALA A 114 5.60 1.64 -11.88
C ALA A 114 4.17 1.19 -12.22
N HIS A 115 3.42 2.00 -12.96
CA HIS A 115 2.09 1.65 -13.46
C HIS A 115 2.11 0.43 -14.38
N GLU A 116 3.00 0.39 -15.37
CA GLU A 116 3.12 -0.75 -16.28
C GLU A 116 3.54 -2.04 -15.54
N ALA A 117 4.49 -1.93 -14.61
CA ALA A 117 4.91 -3.05 -13.76
C ALA A 117 3.74 -3.59 -12.92
N TYR A 118 2.89 -2.70 -12.40
CA TYR A 118 1.69 -3.07 -11.67
C TYR A 118 0.71 -3.85 -12.57
N LEU A 119 0.45 -3.37 -13.79
CA LEU A 119 -0.47 -4.03 -14.73
C LEU A 119 0.02 -5.42 -15.11
N GLN A 120 1.30 -5.54 -15.41
CA GLN A 120 1.96 -6.82 -15.70
C GLN A 120 1.81 -7.80 -14.52
N ALA A 121 2.13 -7.35 -13.30
CA ALA A 121 2.03 -8.20 -12.12
C ALA A 121 0.57 -8.61 -11.83
N ARG A 122 -0.41 -7.72 -12.06
CA ARG A 122 -1.84 -8.08 -11.95
C ARG A 122 -2.23 -9.15 -12.96
N ALA A 123 -1.77 -9.07 -14.21
CA ALA A 123 -2.06 -10.08 -15.22
C ALA A 123 -1.51 -11.46 -14.80
N GLU A 124 -0.30 -11.49 -14.26
CA GLU A 124 0.31 -12.72 -13.74
C GLU A 124 -0.44 -13.30 -12.52
N ILE A 125 -0.89 -12.44 -11.61
CA ILE A 125 -1.74 -12.83 -10.47
C ILE A 125 -3.09 -13.38 -10.98
N GLY A 126 -3.67 -12.76 -12.00
CA GLY A 126 -4.88 -13.25 -12.65
C GLY A 126 -4.71 -14.64 -13.26
N ALA A 127 -3.61 -14.86 -13.97
CA ALA A 127 -3.27 -16.17 -14.53
C ALA A 127 -3.12 -17.23 -13.43
N ARG A 128 -2.45 -16.90 -12.30
CA ARG A 128 -2.33 -17.81 -11.14
C ARG A 128 -3.68 -18.12 -10.49
N ALA A 129 -4.58 -17.14 -10.44
CA ALA A 129 -5.94 -17.31 -9.91
C ALA A 129 -6.89 -18.06 -10.87
N GLY A 130 -6.43 -18.39 -12.09
CA GLY A 130 -7.27 -19.03 -13.10
C GLY A 130 -8.36 -18.10 -13.66
N VAL A 131 -8.20 -16.78 -13.52
CA VAL A 131 -9.14 -15.81 -14.10
C VAL A 131 -8.61 -15.33 -15.44
N GLY A 132 -9.51 -15.24 -16.43
CA GLY A 132 -9.20 -14.67 -17.73
C GLY A 132 -9.01 -13.15 -17.68
N ALA A 133 -8.99 -12.52 -18.86
CA ALA A 133 -8.96 -11.06 -18.96
C ALA A 133 -10.13 -10.41 -18.18
N VAL A 134 -9.87 -9.23 -17.62
CA VAL A 134 -10.87 -8.42 -16.90
C VAL A 134 -10.97 -7.06 -17.58
N PRO A 135 -11.70 -6.96 -18.73
CA PRO A 135 -11.74 -5.75 -19.55
C PRO A 135 -12.20 -4.49 -18.80
N GLU A 136 -13.01 -4.66 -17.75
CA GLU A 136 -13.55 -3.55 -16.94
C GLU A 136 -12.48 -2.75 -16.20
N ILE A 137 -11.29 -3.33 -16.01
CA ILE A 137 -10.15 -2.71 -15.31
C ILE A 137 -8.87 -2.74 -16.15
N ASP A 138 -8.97 -2.99 -17.45
CA ASP A 138 -7.83 -2.99 -18.37
C ASP A 138 -7.19 -1.59 -18.45
N GLY A 139 -5.86 -1.55 -18.47
CA GLY A 139 -5.08 -0.30 -18.36
C GLY A 139 -5.27 0.48 -17.05
N ILE A 140 -6.07 -0.01 -16.09
CA ILE A 140 -6.37 0.70 -14.85
C ILE A 140 -5.62 0.05 -13.68
N SER A 141 -4.54 0.70 -13.26
CA SER A 141 -3.87 0.38 -11.99
C SER A 141 -4.58 1.01 -10.78
N ALA A 142 -4.05 0.82 -9.57
CA ALA A 142 -4.60 1.41 -8.36
C ALA A 142 -3.85 2.70 -7.95
N GLY A 143 -4.30 3.35 -6.87
CA GLY A 143 -3.58 4.52 -6.32
C GLY A 143 -3.65 5.80 -7.14
N GLY A 144 -4.32 5.80 -8.30
CA GLY A 144 -4.36 6.96 -9.21
C GLY A 144 -3.20 6.99 -10.21
N MET A 145 -2.34 5.98 -10.17
CA MET A 145 -1.27 5.77 -11.16
C MET A 145 -1.82 5.75 -12.59
N PRO A 146 -1.05 6.25 -13.58
CA PRO A 146 0.26 6.91 -13.43
C PRO A 146 0.16 8.44 -13.28
N SER A 147 -1.04 9.02 -13.26
CA SER A 147 -1.21 10.47 -13.42
C SER A 147 -1.31 11.23 -12.10
N ARG A 148 -1.67 10.56 -11.00
CA ARG A 148 -1.81 11.16 -9.68
C ARG A 148 -1.59 10.15 -8.55
N VAL A 149 -1.47 10.66 -7.34
CA VAL A 149 -1.56 9.94 -6.09
C VAL A 149 -2.92 10.22 -5.47
N LYS A 150 -3.78 9.20 -5.42
CA LYS A 150 -5.10 9.25 -4.77
C LYS A 150 -5.09 8.63 -3.36
N CYS A 151 -4.17 7.70 -3.11
CA CYS A 151 -4.02 6.97 -1.86
C CYS A 151 -2.63 6.33 -1.79
N LEU A 152 -1.92 6.54 -0.68
CA LEU A 152 -0.58 6.02 -0.42
C LEU A 152 -0.60 4.55 -0.03
N HIS A 153 -1.68 4.04 0.59
CA HIS A 153 -1.76 2.65 1.07
C HIS A 153 -1.43 1.63 -0.01
N VAL A 154 -1.95 1.84 -1.23
CA VAL A 154 -1.69 0.94 -2.35
C VAL A 154 -0.32 1.18 -3.00
N LEU A 155 0.24 2.39 -2.93
CA LEU A 155 1.61 2.63 -3.39
C LEU A 155 2.62 1.93 -2.48
N VAL A 156 2.43 2.04 -1.17
CA VAL A 156 3.21 1.31 -0.17
C VAL A 156 3.03 -0.20 -0.34
N GLY A 157 1.79 -0.68 -0.50
CA GLY A 157 1.51 -2.09 -0.79
C GLY A 157 2.23 -2.60 -2.04
N HIS A 158 2.23 -1.80 -3.12
CA HIS A 158 2.94 -2.11 -4.35
C HIS A 158 4.47 -2.13 -4.15
N SER A 159 5.05 -1.11 -3.52
CA SER A 159 6.49 -1.05 -3.21
C SER A 159 6.98 -2.21 -2.35
N LEU A 160 6.20 -2.60 -1.34
CA LEU A 160 6.53 -3.76 -0.50
C LEU A 160 6.48 -5.06 -1.30
N ALA A 161 5.54 -5.19 -2.24
CA ALA A 161 5.37 -6.39 -3.06
C ALA A 161 6.41 -6.53 -4.18
N ALA A 162 6.67 -5.43 -4.90
CA ALA A 162 7.55 -5.40 -6.07
C ALA A 162 9.02 -5.21 -5.69
N GLY A 163 9.30 -4.59 -4.55
CA GLY A 163 10.63 -4.26 -4.07
C GLY A 163 11.04 -2.80 -4.31
N PRO A 164 12.11 -2.33 -3.65
CA PRO A 164 12.60 -0.96 -3.78
C PRO A 164 12.96 -0.60 -5.22
N GLY A 165 12.69 0.64 -5.61
CA GLY A 165 12.98 1.21 -6.92
C GLY A 165 11.87 1.01 -7.95
N VAL A 166 10.88 0.13 -7.71
CA VAL A 166 9.79 -0.10 -8.67
C VAL A 166 8.75 1.01 -8.63
N ASN A 167 8.42 1.52 -7.45
CA ASN A 167 7.44 2.58 -7.28
C ASN A 167 8.02 3.71 -6.41
N PRO A 168 8.58 4.76 -7.02
CA PRO A 168 9.35 5.77 -6.29
C PRO A 168 8.54 6.49 -5.21
N LEU A 169 7.24 6.75 -5.46
CA LEU A 169 6.36 7.41 -4.50
C LEU A 169 5.90 6.47 -3.37
N GLY A 170 5.78 5.17 -3.65
CA GLY A 170 5.56 4.16 -2.62
C GLY A 170 6.78 4.00 -1.71
N ASP A 171 7.99 4.06 -2.28
CA ASP A 171 9.25 3.98 -1.53
C ASP A 171 9.46 5.23 -0.67
N GLU A 172 9.16 6.41 -1.21
CA GLU A 172 9.16 7.67 -0.45
C GLU A 172 8.18 7.60 0.73
N ALA A 173 6.99 7.05 0.54
CA ALA A 173 6.02 6.87 1.63
C ALA A 173 6.51 5.85 2.69
N ILE A 174 7.19 4.77 2.28
CA ILE A 174 7.83 3.82 3.22
C ILE A 174 8.91 4.52 4.05
N ALA A 175 9.74 5.36 3.43
CA ALA A 175 10.74 6.13 4.15
C ALA A 175 10.09 7.13 5.12
N GLY A 176 9.00 7.77 4.70
CA GLY A 176 8.25 8.74 5.50
C GLY A 176 7.60 8.16 6.77
N ILE A 177 7.31 6.85 6.81
CA ILE A 177 6.75 6.20 8.00
C ILE A 177 7.79 5.60 8.95
N SER A 178 9.09 5.83 8.71
CA SER A 178 10.19 5.20 9.46
C SER A 178 10.18 5.45 10.97
N GLU A 179 9.56 6.54 11.44
CA GLU A 179 9.33 6.81 12.87
C GLU A 179 8.44 5.74 13.52
N TRP A 180 7.45 5.22 12.78
CA TRP A 180 6.45 4.28 13.30
C TRP A 180 6.71 2.83 12.89
N TRP A 181 7.37 2.61 11.76
CA TRP A 181 7.62 1.28 11.21
C TRP A 181 8.89 1.22 10.36
N THR A 182 9.72 0.21 10.59
CA THR A 182 10.85 -0.14 9.73
C THR A 182 10.74 -1.60 9.27
N ARG A 183 11.30 -1.90 8.10
CA ARG A 183 11.20 -3.23 7.46
C ARG A 183 11.88 -4.34 8.26
N ASP A 184 12.93 -3.99 8.99
CA ASP A 184 13.83 -4.91 9.70
C ASP A 184 13.36 -5.27 11.12
N ARG A 185 12.27 -4.68 11.61
CA ARG A 185 11.73 -4.93 12.94
C ARG A 185 10.28 -5.42 12.90
N CYS A 186 9.92 -6.25 13.88
CA CYS A 186 8.55 -6.70 14.06
C CYS A 186 7.72 -5.66 14.84
N TYR A 187 6.50 -5.39 14.34
CA TYR A 187 5.50 -4.51 14.96
C TYR A 187 4.12 -5.19 15.08
N CYS A 188 4.09 -6.52 15.06
CA CYS A 188 2.85 -7.28 15.04
C CYS A 188 2.21 -7.45 16.43
N ASP A 189 3.02 -7.43 17.49
CA ASP A 189 2.52 -7.64 18.85
C ASP A 189 1.59 -6.50 19.26
N GLY A 190 0.38 -6.86 19.74
CA GLY A 190 -0.67 -5.91 20.10
C GLY A 190 -1.28 -5.08 18.94
N ALA A 191 -0.85 -5.28 17.69
CA ALA A 191 -1.31 -4.47 16.55
C ALA A 191 -2.73 -4.85 16.06
N TRP A 192 -3.16 -6.08 16.32
CA TRP A 192 -4.53 -6.57 16.12
C TRP A 192 -4.84 -7.64 17.18
N ASP A 193 -6.10 -8.04 17.29
CA ASP A 193 -6.45 -9.16 18.17
C ASP A 193 -5.94 -10.48 17.58
N THR A 194 -4.82 -10.97 18.12
CA THR A 194 -4.20 -12.24 17.72
C THR A 194 -4.85 -13.47 18.35
N ALA A 195 -5.66 -13.28 19.41
CA ALA A 195 -6.27 -14.36 20.19
C ALA A 195 -7.74 -14.60 19.82
N GLY A 196 -8.44 -13.58 19.35
CA GLY A 196 -9.84 -13.66 18.93
C GLY A 196 -10.08 -14.47 17.66
N GLU A 197 -11.33 -14.91 17.46
CA GLU A 197 -11.73 -15.60 16.23
C GLU A 197 -11.58 -14.68 15.02
N ALA A 198 -11.13 -15.21 13.89
CA ALA A 198 -11.07 -14.44 12.66
C ALA A 198 -12.49 -14.03 12.23
N PRO A 199 -12.70 -12.78 11.78
CA PRO A 199 -14.02 -12.33 11.33
C PRO A 199 -14.54 -13.24 10.21
N SER A 200 -15.77 -13.77 10.36
CA SER A 200 -16.39 -14.71 9.42
C SER A 200 -17.48 -14.09 8.54
N ARG A 201 -17.97 -12.89 8.89
CA ARG A 201 -19.05 -12.20 8.15
C ARG A 201 -18.47 -11.07 7.30
N ASP A 202 -18.70 -11.13 5.99
CA ASP A 202 -18.36 -10.02 5.09
C ASP A 202 -19.41 -8.90 5.25
N LEU A 203 -19.00 -7.78 5.86
CA LEU A 203 -19.80 -6.56 6.00
C LEU A 203 -19.45 -5.51 4.93
N SER A 204 -18.66 -5.88 3.93
CA SER A 204 -18.28 -4.98 2.85
C SER A 204 -19.52 -4.51 2.11
N ARG A 205 -19.66 -3.18 1.95
CA ARG A 205 -20.80 -2.56 1.27
C ARG A 205 -20.80 -2.75 -0.26
N HIS A 206 -20.12 -3.76 -0.79
CA HIS A 206 -19.98 -4.00 -2.23
C HIS A 206 -20.93 -5.12 -2.63
N GLY A 207 -22.23 -4.82 -2.65
CA GLY A 207 -23.17 -5.59 -3.47
C GLY A 207 -22.93 -5.32 -4.95
N PRO A 208 -23.68 -5.94 -5.88
CA PRO A 208 -23.60 -5.68 -7.32
C PRO A 208 -24.17 -4.29 -7.61
N GLN A 209 -23.43 -3.26 -7.27
CA GLN A 209 -23.73 -1.88 -7.60
C GLN A 209 -22.74 -1.49 -8.67
N GLY A 210 -23.29 -1.17 -9.85
CA GLY A 210 -22.52 -0.70 -11.01
C GLY A 210 -21.45 0.29 -10.59
N LEU A 211 -20.28 0.14 -11.19
CA LEU A 211 -19.10 0.96 -10.95
C LEU A 211 -19.52 2.44 -10.91
N PRO A 212 -19.29 3.19 -9.82
CA PRO A 212 -19.23 4.64 -9.95
C PRO A 212 -18.12 4.94 -10.98
N GLU A 213 -18.33 5.92 -11.85
CA GLU A 213 -17.36 6.33 -12.88
C GLU A 213 -15.94 6.28 -12.30
N ILE A 214 -15.11 5.39 -12.84
CA ILE A 214 -13.74 5.11 -12.34
C ILE A 214 -12.83 6.35 -12.47
N VAL A 215 -13.33 7.41 -13.12
CA VAL A 215 -12.74 8.74 -13.11
C VAL A 215 -13.03 9.40 -11.77
N GLY A 216 -12.12 9.22 -10.80
CA GLY A 216 -12.19 9.94 -9.54
C GLY A 216 -12.34 11.44 -9.76
N ARG A 217 -13.21 12.11 -8.99
CA ARG A 217 -13.41 13.56 -9.07
C ARG A 217 -12.04 14.29 -9.14
N PRO A 218 -11.90 15.29 -10.02
CA PRO A 218 -10.73 16.16 -10.04
C PRO A 218 -10.44 16.66 -8.62
N ALA A 219 -9.16 16.76 -8.26
CA ALA A 219 -8.77 17.36 -7.00
C ALA A 219 -9.38 18.78 -6.91
N PRO A 220 -9.97 19.17 -5.77
CA PRO A 220 -10.48 20.52 -5.62
C PRO A 220 -9.33 21.51 -5.78
N VAL A 221 -9.39 22.32 -6.85
CA VAL A 221 -8.43 23.39 -7.09
C VAL A 221 -8.63 24.44 -5.99
N ARG A 222 -7.70 24.52 -5.04
CA ARG A 222 -7.67 25.65 -4.10
C ARG A 222 -7.20 26.88 -4.87
N LYS A 223 -8.08 27.88 -5.02
CA LYS A 223 -7.67 29.20 -5.50
C LYS A 223 -6.72 29.80 -4.46
N ASN A 224 -5.47 30.07 -4.85
CA ASN A 224 -4.55 30.87 -4.05
C ASN A 224 -5.19 32.23 -3.78
N ARG A 225 -5.42 32.53 -2.50
CA ARG A 225 -5.81 33.86 -2.06
C ARG A 225 -4.54 34.70 -1.96
N ALA A 226 -4.01 35.11 -3.12
CA ALA A 226 -2.91 36.06 -3.18
C ALA A 226 -3.48 37.48 -3.30
N ALA A 227 -3.19 38.28 -2.27
CA ALA A 227 -2.96 39.73 -2.28
C ALA A 227 -3.91 40.63 -3.09
N ASP A 228 -4.91 41.18 -2.40
CA ASP A 228 -5.24 42.61 -2.47
C ASP A 228 -4.82 43.17 -1.10
N GLY A 229 -3.78 43.99 -0.95
CA GLY A 229 -3.56 45.21 -1.69
C GLY A 229 -4.02 46.37 -0.82
N ALA A 230 -3.10 46.91 -0.03
CA ALA A 230 -3.29 48.02 0.89
C ALA A 230 -3.82 49.30 0.21
N ALA A 231 -4.63 50.08 0.95
CA ALA A 231 -4.52 51.55 1.09
C ALA A 231 -5.84 52.15 1.64
N GLY A 232 -5.77 52.87 2.75
CA GLY A 232 -6.95 53.56 3.30
C GLY A 232 -6.72 54.40 4.55
N THR A 233 -5.58 55.09 4.68
CA THR A 233 -5.38 56.12 5.71
C THR A 233 -5.74 57.49 5.13
N LYS A 234 -6.90 58.04 5.50
CA LYS A 234 -7.26 59.48 5.65
C LYS A 234 -8.55 59.46 6.49
N GLY A 235 -8.74 60.14 7.63
CA GLY A 235 -8.25 61.44 8.07
C GLY A 235 -9.46 62.39 8.20
N SER A 236 -9.70 62.94 9.40
CA SER A 236 -10.63 64.05 9.79
C SER A 236 -12.14 63.81 9.63
N GLY A 237 -13.05 64.22 10.53
CA GLY A 237 -12.96 65.03 11.75
C GLY A 237 -14.34 65.64 12.05
N GLN A 238 -14.82 65.50 13.29
CA GLN A 238 -15.63 66.42 14.12
C GLN A 238 -16.31 65.62 15.24
#